data_AF-A0A9D4PVE9-F1
#
_entry.id   AF-A0A9D4PVE9-F1
#
_cell.length_a   1.000
_cell.length_b   1.000
_cell.length_c   1.000
_cell.angle_alpha   90.00
_cell.angle_beta   90.00
_cell.angle_gamma   90.00
#
_symmetry.space_group_name_H-M   'P 1'
#
loop_
_entity.id
_entity.type
_entity.pdbx_description
1 polymer ?
#
loop_
_entity_poly.entity_id
_entity_poly.type
_entity_poly.pdbx_seq_one_letter_code
_entity_poly.pdbx_strand_id
1 'polypeptide(L)'
;MFDIVSQAATDVASTNATTQQALEVCQREAGRTALTVHGFTPNEAVEDDLGWSSFKMKEEVAKLAYERSLSSLTDSRWAWDTDEMGHPNLLAIGAGKSDIAEEVFYDNSRGSGLLCEARSGVFRMWTLRARFTAELDTTCPLCQDAEDTIRYIVLECTCLQAVVPGAQDSNT
;
A
#
# COMPACT_ATOMS: atom_id res chain seq x y z
N MET A 1 -6.07 -29.41 -6.32
CA MET A 1 -6.46 -28.02 -6.66
C MET A 1 -6.41 -27.11 -5.43
N PHE A 2 -6.82 -27.59 -4.25
CA PHE A 2 -6.59 -26.94 -2.95
C PHE A 2 -5.11 -26.62 -2.66
N ASP A 3 -4.17 -27.49 -3.07
CA ASP A 3 -2.74 -27.27 -2.82
C ASP A 3 -2.14 -26.05 -3.54
N ILE A 4 -2.66 -25.66 -4.71
CA ILE A 4 -2.12 -24.52 -5.47
C ILE A 4 -2.59 -23.20 -4.87
N VAL A 5 -3.84 -23.12 -4.43
CA VAL A 5 -4.40 -21.91 -3.79
C VAL A 5 -3.79 -21.73 -2.39
N SER A 6 -3.56 -22.83 -1.66
CA SER A 6 -2.83 -22.81 -0.39
C SER A 6 -1.40 -22.30 -0.58
N GLN A 7 -0.69 -22.84 -1.58
CA GLN A 7 0.69 -22.43 -1.87
C GLN A 7 0.78 -20.97 -2.33
N ALA A 8 -0.13 -20.51 -3.19
CA ALA A 8 -0.19 -19.12 -3.62
C ALA A 8 -0.58 -18.16 -2.47
N ALA A 9 -1.44 -18.58 -1.55
CA ALA A 9 -1.79 -17.79 -0.37
C ALA A 9 -0.62 -17.68 0.62
N THR A 10 0.21 -18.73 0.75
CA THR A 10 1.44 -18.67 1.52
C THR A 10 2.51 -17.80 0.87
N ASP A 11 2.56 -17.75 -0.47
CA ASP A 11 3.56 -16.98 -1.21
C ASP A 11 3.24 -15.46 -1.26
N VAL A 12 1.96 -15.08 -1.17
CA VAL A 12 1.52 -13.66 -1.28
C VAL A 12 1.78 -12.83 -0.01
N ALA A 13 2.05 -13.44 1.15
CA ALA A 13 2.31 -12.66 2.37
C ALA A 13 3.13 -13.36 3.46
N SER A 14 4.00 -14.32 3.14
CA SER A 14 5.07 -14.64 4.09
C SER A 14 6.04 -13.46 4.08
N THR A 15 6.01 -12.62 5.12
CA THR A 15 7.07 -11.63 5.32
C THR A 15 8.40 -12.35 5.20
N ASN A 16 9.28 -11.90 4.29
CA ASN A 16 10.58 -12.55 4.16
C ASN A 16 11.30 -12.53 5.54
N ALA A 17 12.14 -13.52 5.82
CA ALA A 17 12.76 -13.69 7.14
C ALA A 17 13.49 -12.42 7.63
N THR A 18 14.00 -11.62 6.69
CA THR A 18 14.65 -10.33 6.94
C THR A 18 13.66 -9.28 7.48
N THR A 19 12.50 -9.13 6.85
CA THR A 19 11.43 -8.21 7.29
C THR A 19 10.90 -8.63 8.65
N GLN A 20 10.68 -9.93 8.87
CA GLN A 20 10.25 -10.45 10.16
C GLN A 20 11.27 -10.10 11.26
N GLN A 21 12.56 -10.33 11.02
CA GLN A 21 13.61 -10.00 11.98
C GLN A 21 13.68 -8.48 12.27
N ALA A 22 13.55 -7.64 11.24
CA ALA A 22 13.54 -6.19 11.40
C ALA A 22 12.35 -5.74 12.27
N LEU A 23 11.15 -6.29 12.04
CA LEU A 23 9.97 -5.99 12.84
C LEU A 23 10.11 -6.44 14.29
N GLU A 24 10.71 -7.60 14.55
CA GLU A 24 11.02 -8.08 15.90
C GLU A 24 11.97 -7.12 16.66
N VAL A 25 12.98 -6.59 15.97
CA VAL A 25 13.91 -5.60 16.56
C VAL A 25 13.16 -4.31 16.89
N CYS A 26 12.41 -3.75 15.93
CA CYS A 26 11.65 -2.53 16.14
C CYS A 26 10.61 -2.67 17.27
N GLN A 27 9.92 -3.82 17.36
CA GLN A 27 8.99 -4.09 18.46
C GLN A 27 9.72 -4.00 19.80
N ARG A 28 10.83 -4.69 19.96
CA ARG A 28 11.55 -4.72 21.24
C ARG A 28 12.14 -3.35 21.60
N GLU A 29 12.65 -2.61 20.63
CA GLU A 29 13.12 -1.24 20.85
C GLU A 29 11.97 -0.33 21.32
N ALA A 30 10.81 -0.39 20.65
CA ALA A 30 9.62 0.35 21.07
C ALA A 30 9.18 -0.05 22.48
N GLY A 31 9.22 -1.34 22.82
CA GLY A 31 8.89 -1.84 24.15
C GLY A 31 9.84 -1.32 25.23
N ARG A 32 11.14 -1.26 24.93
CA ARG A 32 12.14 -0.67 25.85
C ARG A 32 11.92 0.82 26.06
N THR A 33 11.61 1.55 24.98
CA THR A 33 11.26 2.97 25.06
C THR A 33 10.02 3.19 25.93
N ALA A 34 8.98 2.36 25.75
CA ALA A 34 7.73 2.47 26.51
C ALA A 34 7.92 2.16 28.00
N LEU A 35 8.72 1.14 28.33
CA LEU A 35 9.01 0.75 29.72
C LEU A 35 10.11 1.61 30.37
N THR A 36 10.76 2.51 29.63
CA THR A 36 11.91 3.30 30.09
C THR A 36 13.05 2.45 30.67
N VAL A 37 13.30 1.29 30.06
CA VAL A 37 14.32 0.32 30.50
C VAL A 37 15.58 0.36 29.61
N HIS A 38 16.67 -0.21 30.12
CA HIS A 38 17.95 -0.25 29.41
C HIS A 38 17.88 -1.13 28.14
N GLY A 39 18.71 -0.82 27.13
CA GLY A 39 18.89 -1.63 25.92
C GLY A 39 19.30 -3.10 26.15
N PHE A 40 19.78 -3.43 27.35
CA PHE A 40 20.23 -4.79 27.73
C PHE A 40 19.17 -5.59 28.49
N THR A 41 18.00 -4.99 28.74
CA THR A 41 16.89 -5.74 29.33
C THR A 41 16.57 -6.95 28.45
N PRO A 42 16.44 -8.16 29.02
CA PRO A 42 16.10 -9.37 28.29
C PRO A 42 14.85 -9.17 27.43
N ASN A 43 14.85 -9.71 26.21
CA ASN A 43 13.75 -9.52 25.25
C ASN A 43 12.44 -10.09 25.80
N GLU A 44 12.54 -11.25 26.44
CA GLU A 44 11.41 -11.99 27.01
C GLU A 44 10.76 -11.21 28.15
N ALA A 45 11.54 -10.45 28.93
CA ALA A 45 11.01 -9.59 29.99
C ALA A 45 10.22 -8.40 29.40
N VAL A 46 10.73 -7.78 28.33
CA VAL A 46 10.03 -6.68 27.64
C VAL A 46 8.73 -7.20 26.99
N GLU A 47 8.77 -8.39 26.41
CA GLU A 47 7.60 -9.03 25.80
C GLU A 47 6.55 -9.41 26.87
N ASP A 48 6.95 -9.99 27.99
CA ASP A 48 6.04 -10.38 29.09
C ASP A 48 5.41 -9.17 29.79
N ASP A 49 6.20 -8.16 30.15
CA ASP A 49 5.72 -6.95 30.83
C ASP A 49 4.69 -6.16 29.98
N LEU A 50 4.81 -6.25 28.65
CA LEU A 50 3.88 -5.60 27.71
C LEU A 50 2.75 -6.51 27.24
N GLY A 51 2.78 -7.80 27.61
CA GLY A 51 1.86 -8.82 27.09
C GLY A 51 1.97 -8.99 25.58
N TRP A 52 3.15 -8.76 25.01
CA TRP A 52 3.41 -8.86 23.58
C TRP A 52 3.91 -10.25 23.22
N SER A 53 3.34 -10.80 22.15
CA SER A 53 3.89 -11.98 21.48
C SER A 53 4.93 -11.58 20.43
N SER A 54 5.80 -12.52 20.09
CA SER A 54 6.71 -12.40 18.95
C SER A 54 5.93 -12.20 17.65
N PHE A 55 6.49 -11.45 16.71
CA PHE A 55 5.91 -11.28 15.37
C PHE A 55 5.71 -12.62 14.67
N LYS A 56 6.64 -13.58 14.85
CA LYS A 56 6.45 -14.96 14.37
C LYS A 56 5.15 -15.57 14.90
N MET A 57 4.90 -15.49 16.19
CA MET A 57 3.70 -16.06 16.79
C MET A 57 2.44 -15.35 16.28
N LYS A 58 2.47 -14.02 16.13
CA LYS A 58 1.34 -13.24 15.55
C LYS A 58 1.05 -13.66 14.12
N GLU A 59 2.09 -13.85 13.32
CA GLU A 59 1.98 -14.31 11.92
C GLU A 59 1.33 -15.69 11.85
N GLU A 60 1.77 -16.64 12.66
CA GLU A 60 1.19 -17.99 12.69
C GLU A 60 -0.28 -17.97 13.16
N VAL A 61 -0.62 -17.16 14.16
CA VAL A 61 -2.02 -16.98 14.59
C VAL A 61 -2.87 -16.36 13.46
N ALA A 62 -2.33 -15.39 12.73
CA ALA A 62 -3.00 -14.79 11.59
C ALA A 62 -3.22 -15.79 10.45
N LYS A 63 -2.22 -16.62 10.14
CA LYS A 63 -2.33 -17.72 9.16
C LYS A 63 -3.42 -18.70 9.56
N LEU A 64 -3.43 -19.16 10.81
CA LEU A 64 -4.47 -20.06 11.32
C LEU A 64 -5.87 -19.44 11.28
N ALA A 65 -5.99 -18.16 11.63
CA ALA A 65 -7.26 -17.43 11.54
C ALA A 65 -7.73 -17.29 10.09
N TYR A 66 -6.81 -17.05 9.17
CA TYR A 66 -7.07 -16.97 7.74
C TYR A 66 -7.50 -18.33 7.18
N GLU A 67 -6.79 -19.42 7.49
CA GLU A 67 -7.14 -20.79 7.10
C GLU A 67 -8.51 -21.20 7.63
N ARG A 68 -8.82 -20.86 8.89
CA ARG A 68 -10.16 -21.08 9.46
C ARG A 68 -11.21 -20.29 8.69
N SER A 69 -10.91 -19.04 8.34
CA SER A 69 -11.80 -18.20 7.56
C SER A 69 -12.03 -18.80 6.17
N LEU A 70 -10.98 -19.25 5.48
CA LEU A 70 -11.06 -19.97 4.21
C LEU A 70 -11.89 -21.24 4.32
N SER A 71 -11.69 -22.04 5.36
CA SER A 71 -12.44 -23.28 5.59
C SER A 71 -13.93 -23.03 5.88
N SER A 72 -14.25 -21.85 6.43
CA SER A 72 -15.64 -21.43 6.70
C SER A 72 -16.33 -20.83 5.47
N LEU A 73 -15.56 -20.42 4.46
CA LEU A 73 -16.08 -19.95 3.19
C LEU A 73 -16.46 -21.19 2.37
N THR A 74 -17.75 -21.50 2.29
CA THR A 74 -18.29 -22.49 1.34
C THR A 74 -17.77 -22.19 -0.07
N ASP A 75 -17.43 -23.22 -0.86
CA ASP A 75 -16.92 -23.11 -2.24
C ASP A 75 -17.72 -22.12 -3.11
N SER A 76 -19.03 -22.01 -2.84
CA SER A 76 -19.97 -21.11 -3.52
C SER A 76 -19.71 -19.60 -3.32
N ARG A 77 -18.86 -19.18 -2.37
CA ARG A 77 -18.50 -17.76 -2.17
C ARG A 77 -17.29 -17.33 -3.02
N TRP A 78 -16.47 -18.30 -3.44
CA TRP A 78 -15.36 -18.11 -4.40
C TRP A 78 -15.75 -18.46 -5.83
N ALA A 79 -16.90 -19.13 -6.02
CA ALA A 79 -17.65 -18.97 -7.25
C ALA A 79 -18.02 -17.50 -7.34
N TRP A 80 -17.15 -16.73 -7.97
CA TRP A 80 -17.58 -15.60 -8.74
C TRP A 80 -18.75 -16.10 -9.59
N ASP A 81 -19.98 -15.73 -9.27
CA ASP A 81 -20.96 -15.57 -10.32
C ASP A 81 -20.49 -14.33 -11.09
N THR A 82 -19.51 -14.50 -11.99
CA THR A 82 -19.11 -13.41 -12.90
C THR A 82 -20.22 -13.07 -13.88
N ASP A 83 -21.27 -13.88 -13.97
CA ASP A 83 -22.38 -13.64 -14.87
C ASP A 83 -23.56 -12.89 -14.24
N GLU A 84 -23.80 -12.96 -12.91
CA GLU A 84 -25.02 -12.38 -12.33
C GLU A 84 -24.81 -11.24 -11.31
N MET A 85 -23.61 -11.08 -10.73
CA MET A 85 -23.34 -10.04 -9.71
C MET A 85 -21.93 -9.41 -9.77
N GLY A 86 -21.22 -9.51 -10.89
CA GLY A 86 -19.97 -8.78 -11.07
C GLY A 86 -20.21 -7.27 -11.10
N HIS A 87 -19.84 -6.55 -10.03
CA HIS A 87 -19.89 -5.08 -10.04
C HIS A 87 -19.07 -4.58 -11.25
N PRO A 88 -19.63 -3.75 -12.14
CA PRO A 88 -19.01 -3.42 -13.43
C PRO A 88 -17.60 -2.85 -13.30
N ASN A 89 -17.30 -2.20 -12.17
CA ASN A 89 -15.97 -1.70 -11.85
C ASN A 89 -14.93 -2.82 -11.61
N LEU A 90 -15.33 -3.91 -10.94
CA LEU A 90 -14.43 -5.07 -10.74
C LEU A 90 -14.18 -5.83 -12.04
N LEU A 91 -15.20 -5.93 -12.89
CA LEU A 91 -15.05 -6.51 -14.24
C LEU A 91 -14.09 -5.67 -15.10
N ALA A 92 -14.23 -4.34 -15.07
CA ALA A 92 -13.34 -3.44 -15.81
C ALA A 92 -11.89 -3.49 -15.29
N ILE A 93 -11.69 -3.52 -13.97
CA ILE A 93 -10.36 -3.67 -13.36
C ILE A 93 -9.77 -5.04 -13.68
N GLY A 94 -10.57 -6.10 -13.59
CA GLY A 94 -10.15 -7.48 -13.88
C GLY A 94 -9.74 -7.68 -15.32
N ALA A 95 -10.48 -7.09 -16.28
CA ALA A 95 -10.14 -7.14 -17.70
C ALA A 95 -8.78 -6.50 -18.03
N GLY A 96 -8.31 -5.55 -17.22
CA GLY A 96 -7.01 -4.90 -17.37
C GLY A 96 -5.86 -5.57 -16.60
N LYS A 97 -6.15 -6.54 -15.72
CA LYS A 97 -5.13 -7.25 -14.93
C LYS A 97 -4.76 -8.56 -15.61
N SER A 98 -3.83 -8.49 -16.57
CA SER A 98 -3.31 -9.68 -17.27
C SER A 98 -2.32 -10.47 -16.43
N ASP A 99 -1.56 -9.80 -15.56
CA ASP A 99 -0.46 -10.38 -14.79
C ASP A 99 -0.45 -9.87 -13.35
N ILE A 100 -0.03 -10.72 -12.42
CA ILE A 100 0.24 -10.33 -11.02
C ILE A 100 1.73 -9.97 -10.95
N ALA A 101 2.02 -8.68 -11.00
CA ALA A 101 3.36 -8.14 -10.83
C ALA A 101 3.42 -7.21 -9.62
N GLU A 102 4.61 -7.04 -9.06
CA GLU A 102 4.85 -6.02 -8.03
C GLU A 102 4.65 -4.63 -8.66
N GLU A 103 3.58 -3.94 -8.28
CA GLU A 103 3.33 -2.56 -8.70
C GLU A 103 4.22 -1.62 -7.87
N VAL A 104 5.16 -0.93 -8.55
CA VAL A 104 5.94 0.14 -7.94
C VAL A 104 5.05 1.40 -7.87
N PHE A 105 4.24 1.49 -6.81
CA PHE A 105 3.34 2.64 -6.60
C PHE A 105 4.08 3.97 -6.42
N TYR A 106 5.31 3.92 -5.93
CA TYR A 106 6.14 5.09 -5.66
C TYR A 106 7.51 4.94 -6.30
N ASP A 107 7.68 5.61 -7.44
CA ASP A 107 8.89 5.62 -8.28
C ASP A 107 9.74 6.89 -8.09
N ASN A 108 9.47 7.70 -7.05
CA ASN A 108 10.04 9.03 -6.81
C ASN A 108 9.85 10.04 -7.96
N SER A 109 9.02 9.73 -8.95
CA SER A 109 8.60 10.69 -9.97
C SER A 109 7.72 11.79 -9.35
N ARG A 110 7.54 12.88 -10.11
CA ARG A 110 6.54 13.90 -9.77
C ARG A 110 5.14 13.30 -9.63
N GLY A 111 4.83 12.27 -10.41
CA GLY A 111 3.55 11.55 -10.38
C GLY A 111 3.33 10.77 -9.09
N SER A 112 4.33 10.02 -8.61
CA SER A 112 4.18 9.30 -7.36
C SER A 112 4.19 10.20 -6.13
N GLY A 113 4.92 11.32 -6.17
CA GLY A 113 4.80 12.38 -5.15
C GLY A 113 3.37 12.93 -5.08
N LEU A 114 2.78 13.20 -6.24
CA LEU A 114 1.41 13.70 -6.35
C LEU A 114 0.37 12.67 -5.87
N LEU A 115 0.57 11.39 -6.21
CA LEU A 115 -0.26 10.28 -5.72
C LEU A 115 -0.16 10.15 -4.20
N CYS A 116 1.02 10.34 -3.62
CA CYS A 116 1.22 10.36 -2.16
C CYS A 116 0.40 11.48 -1.51
N GLU A 117 0.47 12.70 -2.05
CA GLU A 117 -0.29 13.83 -1.53
C GLU A 117 -1.81 13.58 -1.63
N ALA A 118 -2.28 13.01 -2.74
CA ALA A 118 -3.68 12.65 -2.93
C ALA A 118 -4.16 11.59 -1.92
N ARG A 119 -3.37 10.52 -1.72
CA ARG A 119 -3.73 9.43 -0.80
C ARG A 119 -3.67 9.85 0.68
N SER A 120 -2.80 10.79 1.02
CA SER A 120 -2.72 11.36 2.36
C SER A 120 -3.68 12.52 2.61
N GLY A 121 -4.46 12.94 1.59
CA GLY A 121 -5.43 14.02 1.70
C GLY A 121 -4.79 15.42 1.81
N VAL A 122 -3.50 15.55 1.49
CA VAL A 122 -2.76 16.82 1.53
C VAL A 122 -2.52 17.42 0.13
N PHE A 123 -3.17 16.85 -0.89
CA PHE A 123 -3.07 17.29 -2.28
C PHE A 123 -3.23 18.81 -2.39
N ARG A 124 -2.16 19.46 -2.85
CA ARG A 124 -2.09 20.92 -2.95
C ARG A 124 -2.83 21.38 -4.20
N MET A 125 -4.14 21.54 -4.06
CA MET A 125 -4.96 22.25 -5.03
C MET A 125 -5.15 23.70 -4.56
N TRP A 126 -4.36 24.60 -5.11
CA TRP A 126 -4.41 26.04 -4.88
C TRP A 126 -5.75 26.64 -5.30
N THR A 127 -6.36 26.19 -6.40
CA THR A 127 -7.72 26.60 -6.82
C THR A 127 -8.76 26.29 -5.73
N LEU A 128 -8.59 25.18 -4.99
CA LEU A 128 -9.47 24.86 -3.86
C LEU A 128 -9.16 25.72 -2.65
N ARG A 129 -7.88 25.93 -2.34
CA ARG A 129 -7.43 26.72 -1.18
C ARG A 129 -7.73 28.22 -1.34
N ALA A 130 -7.71 28.74 -2.56
CA ALA A 130 -8.04 30.13 -2.90
C ALA A 130 -9.48 30.50 -2.46
N ARG A 131 -10.37 29.53 -2.26
CA ARG A 131 -11.71 29.76 -1.68
C ARG A 131 -11.67 30.18 -0.22
N PHE A 132 -10.62 29.79 0.51
CA PHE A 132 -10.49 29.97 1.96
C PHE A 132 -9.35 30.93 2.34
N THR A 133 -8.54 31.35 1.38
CA THR A 133 -7.40 32.24 1.60
C THR A 133 -7.26 33.14 0.39
N ALA A 134 -7.34 34.45 0.61
CA ALA A 134 -7.24 35.45 -0.45
C ALA A 134 -5.81 35.48 -1.03
N GLU A 135 -5.70 35.89 -2.30
CA GLU A 135 -4.44 36.16 -3.00
C GLU A 135 -3.49 34.96 -3.16
N LEU A 136 -4.04 33.74 -3.19
CA LEU A 136 -3.26 32.57 -3.56
C LEU A 136 -3.07 32.49 -5.08
N ASP A 137 -1.84 32.20 -5.48
CA ASP A 137 -1.53 31.79 -6.84
C ASP A 137 -2.23 30.46 -7.13
N THR A 138 -3.06 30.44 -8.17
CA THR A 138 -3.85 29.28 -8.61
C THR A 138 -3.20 28.57 -9.79
N THR A 139 -1.93 28.84 -10.08
CA THR A 139 -1.20 28.14 -11.13
C THR A 139 -0.75 26.75 -10.70
N CYS A 140 -0.58 25.89 -11.70
CA CYS A 140 -0.19 24.49 -11.51
C CYS A 140 1.12 24.40 -10.72
N PRO A 141 1.19 23.63 -9.61
CA PRO A 141 2.40 23.52 -8.80
C PRO A 141 3.59 22.86 -9.52
N LEU A 142 3.35 22.27 -10.70
CA LEU A 142 4.34 21.51 -11.44
C LEU A 142 4.95 22.29 -12.61
N CYS A 143 4.11 22.94 -13.43
CA CYS A 143 4.54 23.70 -14.61
C CYS A 143 4.32 25.21 -14.48
N GLN A 144 3.44 25.67 -13.58
CA GLN A 144 3.10 27.09 -13.38
C GLN A 144 2.49 27.79 -14.62
N ASP A 145 2.10 27.04 -15.65
CA ASP A 145 1.67 27.58 -16.94
C ASP A 145 0.14 27.73 -17.09
N ALA A 146 -0.64 27.05 -16.26
CA ALA A 146 -2.11 27.11 -16.31
C ALA A 146 -2.74 26.96 -14.92
N GLU A 147 -4.04 27.22 -14.82
CA GLU A 147 -4.82 27.06 -13.60
C GLU A 147 -4.82 25.60 -13.10
N ASP A 148 -4.62 25.42 -11.80
CA ASP A 148 -4.33 24.14 -11.16
C ASP A 148 -5.60 23.32 -10.86
N THR A 149 -6.37 23.04 -11.90
CA THR A 149 -7.53 22.15 -11.80
C THR A 149 -7.09 20.68 -11.73
N ILE A 150 -7.89 19.82 -11.08
CA ILE A 150 -7.65 18.35 -11.04
C ILE A 150 -7.45 17.82 -12.46
N ARG A 151 -8.32 18.25 -13.39
CA ARG A 151 -8.25 17.84 -14.79
C ARG A 151 -6.92 18.24 -15.41
N TYR A 152 -6.51 19.50 -15.26
CA TYR A 152 -5.27 19.98 -15.85
C TYR A 152 -4.07 19.22 -15.29
N ILE A 153 -3.96 19.12 -13.95
CA ILE A 153 -2.87 18.42 -13.29
C ILE A 153 -2.81 16.96 -13.75
N VAL A 154 -3.92 16.22 -13.70
CA VAL A 154 -3.92 14.76 -13.94
C VAL A 154 -3.82 14.40 -15.43
N LEU A 155 -4.43 15.19 -16.33
CA LEU A 155 -4.62 14.79 -17.73
C LEU A 155 -3.87 15.67 -18.74
N GLU A 156 -3.52 16.90 -18.40
CA GLU A 156 -3.06 17.90 -19.37
C GLU A 156 -1.67 18.49 -19.04
N CYS A 157 -1.20 18.33 -17.80
CA CYS A 157 0.08 18.87 -17.34
C CYS A 157 1.25 18.11 -17.97
N THR A 158 2.04 18.81 -18.77
CA THR A 158 3.21 18.25 -19.48
C THR A 158 4.34 17.80 -18.55
N CYS A 159 4.35 18.30 -17.30
CA CYS A 159 5.31 17.91 -16.27
C CYS A 159 4.96 16.57 -15.59
N LEU A 160 3.77 16.02 -15.84
CA LEU A 160 3.35 14.67 -15.43
C LEU A 160 3.39 13.76 -16.66
N GLN A 161 4.60 13.32 -17.01
CA GLN A 161 4.75 12.28 -18.01
C GLN A 161 4.33 10.94 -17.41
N ALA A 162 3.40 10.25 -18.09
CA ALA A 162 3.11 8.86 -17.77
C ALA A 162 4.36 8.03 -18.11
N VAL A 163 4.90 7.34 -17.11
CA VAL A 163 5.92 6.31 -17.37
C VAL A 163 5.22 5.17 -18.09
N VAL A 164 5.42 5.08 -19.40
CA VAL A 164 4.89 3.97 -20.20
C VAL A 164 5.83 2.77 -19.97
N PRO A 165 5.36 1.64 -19.41
CA PRO A 165 6.19 0.47 -19.23
C PRO A 165 6.64 -0.02 -20.62
N GLY A 166 7.93 0.13 -20.94
CA GLY A 166 8.52 -0.27 -22.23
C GLY A 166 9.25 0.84 -22.99
N ALA A 167 9.18 2.10 -22.57
CA ALA A 167 10.11 3.12 -23.03
C ALA A 167 11.41 2.99 -22.21
N GLN A 168 12.39 2.26 -22.74
CA GLN A 168 13.75 2.33 -22.21
C GLN A 168 14.25 3.76 -22.40
N ASP A 169 14.55 4.43 -21.29
CA ASP A 169 15.28 5.69 -21.31
C ASP A 169 16.69 5.43 -21.85
N SER A 170 16.83 5.49 -23.17
CA SER A 170 18.14 5.69 -23.79
C SER A 170 18.54 7.15 -23.59
N ASN A 171 19.37 7.42 -22.58
CA ASN A 171 20.53 8.33 -22.64
C ASN A 171 21.06 8.59 -21.22
N THR A 172 22.31 8.20 -20.96
CA THR A 172 23.55 9.02 -20.98
C THR A 172 23.73 9.86 -19.72
#